data_AF-A0A0K2RCX4-F1
#
_entry.id   AF-A0A0K2RCX4-F1
#
_cell.length_a   1.000
_cell.length_b   1.000
_cell.length_c   1.000
_cell.angle_alpha   90.00
_cell.angle_beta   90.00
_cell.angle_gamma   90.00
#
_symmetry.space_group_name_H-M   'P 1'
#
loop_
_entity.id
_entity.type
_entity.pdbx_description
1 polymer ?
#
loop_
_entity_poly.entity_id
_entity_poly.type
_entity_poly.pdbx_seq_one_letter_code
_entity_poly.pdbx_strand_id
1 'polypeptide(L)'
;MTSRSSSSTRTSHAARGSRAATRTWNDSTKRPLELPQQHRGRPTDCPTRERSGWTGDYQVFAPTAAMLYDVHGFSRKWLQSVRDDQCEDGLPAAFSPDSARIRHHPGNPSRVMGGSAGWGDATVLVPWAIYEAYGDTELLAESWDSMTRWVDYALHLAKTAATRPGSPAQRHRSPTSSTSGMPPSTTENGSSPNAAGQTGPSSTPWPKIPTPT
;
A
#
# COMPACT_ATOMS: atom_id res chain seq x y z
N MET A 1 -41.19 38.99 -41.93
CA MET A 1 -40.54 37.78 -42.48
C MET A 1 -39.06 38.07 -42.65
N THR A 2 -38.20 37.49 -41.79
CA THR A 2 -36.83 37.04 -42.13
C THR A 2 -36.27 36.34 -40.89
N SER A 3 -36.33 35.01 -40.92
CA SER A 3 -35.69 34.10 -39.97
C SER A 3 -34.16 34.16 -40.15
N ARG A 4 -33.39 34.21 -39.05
CA ARG A 4 -31.95 33.93 -39.07
C ARG A 4 -31.67 32.75 -38.16
N SER A 5 -31.23 31.67 -38.82
CA SER A 5 -30.91 30.37 -38.28
C SER A 5 -29.61 30.39 -37.48
N SER A 6 -29.60 29.66 -36.37
CA SER A 6 -28.46 29.39 -35.50
C SER A 6 -27.42 28.50 -36.18
N SER A 7 -26.14 28.72 -35.90
CA SER A 7 -25.06 27.78 -36.28
C SER A 7 -24.04 27.72 -35.15
N SER A 8 -24.17 26.70 -34.30
CA SER A 8 -23.16 26.36 -33.29
C SER A 8 -22.29 25.24 -33.84
N THR A 9 -21.02 25.56 -34.09
CA THR A 9 -20.02 24.62 -34.60
C THR A 9 -19.45 23.86 -33.40
N ARG A 10 -19.79 22.58 -33.27
CA ARG A 10 -19.25 21.67 -32.26
C ARG A 10 -18.06 20.93 -32.85
N THR A 11 -16.86 21.28 -32.40
CA THR A 11 -15.60 20.60 -32.75
C THR A 11 -15.62 19.19 -32.17
N SER A 12 -15.51 18.18 -33.03
CA SER A 12 -15.35 16.79 -32.63
C SER A 12 -13.86 16.47 -32.43
N HIS A 13 -13.47 16.11 -31.21
CA HIS A 13 -12.18 15.42 -30.99
C HIS A 13 -12.40 13.91 -30.97
N ALA A 14 -11.70 13.25 -31.87
CA ALA A 14 -11.78 11.82 -32.15
C ALA A 14 -11.29 10.97 -30.98
N ALA A 15 -12.10 9.98 -30.61
CA ALA A 15 -11.73 8.90 -29.70
C ALA A 15 -10.67 7.98 -30.32
N ARG A 16 -9.61 7.69 -29.56
CA ARG A 16 -8.70 6.56 -29.81
C ARG A 16 -8.27 5.93 -28.49
N GLY A 17 -8.45 4.61 -28.39
CA GLY A 17 -7.64 3.73 -27.53
C GLY A 17 -8.29 3.20 -26.26
N SER A 18 -9.09 2.14 -26.39
CA SER A 18 -9.62 1.33 -25.28
C SER A 18 -8.53 0.44 -24.66
N ARG A 19 -8.41 0.47 -23.31
CA ARG A 19 -8.29 -0.70 -22.42
C ARG A 19 -8.35 -0.28 -20.93
N ALA A 20 -9.57 -0.28 -20.38
CA ALA A 20 -9.91 -0.69 -19.01
C ALA A 20 -11.41 -0.39 -18.77
N ALA A 21 -12.28 -1.33 -19.16
CA ALA A 21 -13.58 -1.46 -18.51
C ALA A 21 -13.26 -1.99 -17.09
N THR A 22 -13.71 -1.38 -15.99
CA THR A 22 -15.10 -1.12 -15.64
C THR A 22 -15.14 -0.19 -14.43
N ARG A 23 -16.16 0.67 -14.39
CA ARG A 23 -16.65 1.47 -13.24
C ARG A 23 -16.10 2.91 -13.14
N THR A 24 -16.28 3.70 -14.20
CA THR A 24 -16.48 5.15 -14.03
C THR A 24 -17.82 5.35 -13.32
N TRP A 25 -17.80 5.32 -11.98
CA TRP A 25 -18.94 5.71 -11.18
C TRP A 25 -19.20 7.19 -11.46
N ASN A 26 -20.35 7.45 -12.07
CA ASN A 26 -20.81 8.74 -12.55
C ASN A 26 -20.58 9.85 -11.51
N ASP A 27 -19.69 10.78 -11.82
CA ASP A 27 -19.30 11.92 -10.97
C ASP A 27 -20.54 12.73 -10.48
N SER A 28 -21.59 12.80 -11.30
CA SER A 28 -22.80 13.58 -11.02
C SER A 28 -23.72 13.06 -9.91
N THR A 29 -23.47 11.89 -9.32
CA THR A 29 -24.26 11.35 -8.19
C THR A 29 -23.56 11.43 -6.83
N LYS A 30 -22.30 11.91 -6.77
CA LYS A 30 -21.58 12.03 -5.50
C LYS A 30 -22.16 13.20 -4.72
N ARG A 31 -22.47 12.97 -3.44
CA ARG A 31 -22.81 14.07 -2.56
C ARG A 31 -21.54 14.87 -2.24
N PRO A 32 -21.62 16.20 -2.13
CA PRO A 32 -20.57 16.99 -1.50
C PRO A 32 -20.20 16.40 -0.15
N LEU A 33 -18.92 16.43 0.17
CA LEU A 33 -18.37 15.77 1.34
C LEU A 33 -18.79 16.46 2.64
N GLU A 34 -19.88 15.99 3.26
CA GLU A 34 -20.31 16.37 4.61
C GLU A 34 -20.18 15.16 5.56
N LEU A 35 -18.98 14.57 5.64
CA LEU A 35 -18.73 13.48 6.57
C LEU A 35 -18.28 14.03 7.93
N PRO A 36 -18.90 13.59 9.06
CA PRO A 36 -18.42 13.91 10.41
C PRO A 36 -16.95 13.52 10.64
N GLN A 37 -16.49 12.49 9.91
CA GLN A 37 -15.13 11.97 9.97
C GLN A 37 -14.08 12.88 9.32
N GLN A 38 -14.43 14.10 8.88
CA GLN A 38 -13.51 14.99 8.18
C GLN A 38 -13.49 16.37 8.83
N HIS A 39 -12.45 16.66 9.59
CA HIS A 39 -12.28 17.92 10.31
C HIS A 39 -11.03 18.66 9.83
N ARG A 40 -11.17 19.95 9.49
CA ARG A 40 -10.05 20.86 9.15
C ARG A 40 -9.09 20.33 8.07
N GLY A 41 -9.62 19.64 7.05
CA GLY A 41 -8.83 19.16 5.91
C GLY A 41 -8.01 17.90 6.19
N ARG A 42 -8.44 17.07 7.14
CA ARG A 42 -7.88 15.73 7.42
C ARG A 42 -8.99 14.68 7.61
N PRO A 43 -8.68 13.39 7.36
CA PRO A 43 -9.57 12.28 7.63
C PRO A 43 -9.38 11.88 9.08
N THR A 44 -10.33 12.23 9.93
CA THR A 44 -10.24 11.98 11.37
C THR A 44 -10.83 10.63 11.74
N ASP A 45 -10.15 9.92 12.64
CA ASP A 45 -10.62 8.69 13.28
C ASP A 45 -11.93 8.90 14.08
N CYS A 46 -11.97 9.99 14.84
CA CYS A 46 -13.01 10.28 15.80
C CYS A 46 -13.30 11.79 15.82
N PRO A 47 -14.55 12.21 15.53
CA PRO A 47 -14.89 13.63 15.47
C PRO A 47 -14.90 14.32 16.84
N THR A 48 -14.92 13.56 17.93
CA THR A 48 -15.07 14.09 19.31
C THR A 48 -13.79 14.06 20.11
N ARG A 49 -13.04 12.95 20.10
CA ARG A 49 -11.89 12.75 21.00
C ARG A 49 -10.56 13.19 20.39
N GLU A 50 -10.03 12.42 19.44
CA GLU A 50 -8.65 12.58 18.97
C GLU A 50 -8.54 13.57 17.81
N ARG A 51 -9.45 13.45 16.84
CA ARG A 51 -9.50 14.30 15.64
C ARG A 51 -8.17 14.26 14.86
N SER A 52 -7.52 13.09 14.86
CA SER A 52 -6.19 12.89 14.27
C SER A 52 -6.31 12.30 12.87
N GLY A 53 -5.42 12.74 11.97
CA GLY A 53 -5.37 12.31 10.57
C GLY A 53 -4.73 10.94 10.37
N TRP A 54 -5.18 9.93 11.12
CA TRP A 54 -4.63 8.58 11.16
C TRP A 54 -4.60 7.95 9.75
N THR A 55 -3.40 7.63 9.28
CA THR A 55 -3.17 7.22 7.88
C THR A 55 -3.78 5.85 7.56
N GLY A 56 -3.67 4.89 8.49
CA GLY A 56 -4.22 3.55 8.37
C GLY A 56 -5.76 3.52 8.37
N ASP A 57 -6.40 4.38 9.14
CA ASP A 57 -7.86 4.49 9.12
C ASP A 57 -8.35 4.96 7.75
N TYR A 58 -7.70 6.00 7.22
CA TYR A 58 -8.10 6.53 5.93
C TYR A 58 -7.76 5.61 4.77
N GLN A 59 -6.64 4.87 4.80
CA GLN A 59 -6.32 3.96 3.69
C GLN A 59 -7.41 2.90 3.49
N VAL A 60 -7.96 2.37 4.58
CA VAL A 60 -9.00 1.32 4.51
C VAL A 60 -10.30 1.92 4.00
N PHE A 61 -10.58 3.17 4.35
CA PHE A 61 -11.83 3.84 3.99
C PHE A 61 -11.80 4.57 2.65
N ALA A 62 -10.64 4.98 2.13
CA ALA A 62 -10.52 5.84 0.94
C ALA A 62 -11.27 5.30 -0.30
N PRO A 63 -11.21 4.00 -0.65
CA PRO A 63 -11.99 3.46 -1.77
C PRO A 63 -13.50 3.61 -1.55
N THR A 64 -13.99 3.28 -0.35
CA THR A 64 -15.41 3.44 0.00
C THR A 64 -15.82 4.90 0.03
N ALA A 65 -14.98 5.78 0.56
CA ALA A 65 -15.22 7.22 0.58
C ALA A 65 -15.38 7.76 -0.85
N ALA A 66 -14.51 7.36 -1.77
CA ALA A 66 -14.56 7.75 -3.17
C ALA A 66 -15.76 7.16 -3.94
N MET A 67 -16.36 6.06 -3.45
CA MET A 67 -17.62 5.55 -3.98
C MET A 67 -18.84 6.34 -3.50
N LEU A 68 -18.80 6.89 -2.29
CA LEU A 68 -19.96 7.51 -1.64
C LEU A 68 -20.00 9.03 -1.78
N TYR A 69 -18.84 9.67 -1.87
CA TYR A 69 -18.67 11.12 -1.82
C TYR A 69 -17.58 11.58 -2.77
N ASP A 70 -17.66 12.85 -3.21
CA ASP A 70 -16.55 13.49 -3.89
C ASP A 70 -15.48 13.87 -2.87
N VAL A 71 -14.41 13.09 -2.84
CA VAL A 71 -13.26 13.26 -1.94
C VAL A 71 -12.04 13.78 -2.66
N HIS A 72 -12.08 14.02 -3.97
CA HIS A 72 -10.88 14.24 -4.78
C HIS A 72 -9.99 15.38 -4.26
N GLY A 73 -10.53 16.59 -4.18
CA GLY A 73 -9.79 17.75 -3.70
C GLY A 73 -9.35 17.64 -2.23
N PHE A 74 -10.17 16.98 -1.41
CA PHE A 74 -9.85 16.70 -0.02
C PHE A 74 -8.64 15.76 0.10
N SER A 75 -8.68 14.62 -0.60
CA SER A 75 -7.63 13.59 -0.54
C SER A 75 -6.33 14.13 -1.10
N ARG A 76 -6.37 14.88 -2.21
CA ARG A 76 -5.19 15.52 -2.80
C ARG A 76 -4.52 16.48 -1.81
N LYS A 77 -5.28 17.34 -1.14
CA LYS A 77 -4.75 18.25 -0.12
C LYS A 77 -4.15 17.50 1.06
N TRP A 78 -4.83 16.47 1.57
CA TRP A 78 -4.33 15.68 2.69
C TRP A 78 -3.06 14.91 2.32
N LEU A 79 -3.00 14.33 1.12
CA LEU A 79 -1.81 13.64 0.60
C LEU A 79 -0.59 14.56 0.50
N GLN A 80 -0.78 15.86 0.23
CA GLN A 80 0.32 16.82 0.33
C GLN A 80 0.92 16.84 1.75
N SER A 81 0.08 16.87 2.79
CA SER A 81 0.57 16.81 4.17
C SER A 81 1.31 15.51 4.47
N VAL A 82 0.82 14.37 3.97
CA VAL A 82 1.50 13.07 4.15
C VAL A 82 2.90 13.09 3.53
N ARG A 83 3.05 13.67 2.33
CA ARG A 83 4.35 13.84 1.66
C ARG A 83 5.28 14.79 2.42
N ASP A 84 4.74 15.89 2.94
CA ASP A 84 5.50 16.87 3.71
C ASP A 84 6.02 16.30 5.04
N ASP A 85 5.24 15.43 5.69
CA ASP A 85 5.57 14.79 6.97
C ASP A 85 6.54 13.60 6.83
N GLN A 86 6.63 12.98 5.63
CA GLN A 86 7.47 11.80 5.43
C GLN A 86 8.95 12.11 5.68
N CYS A 87 9.62 11.35 6.53
CA CYS A 87 11.04 11.51 6.84
C CYS A 87 11.94 11.32 5.61
N GLU A 88 13.17 11.82 5.64
CA GLU A 88 14.15 11.72 4.53
C GLU A 88 14.52 10.28 4.17
N ASP A 89 14.52 9.37 5.15
CA ASP A 89 14.74 7.92 4.99
C ASP A 89 13.56 7.16 4.38
N GLY A 90 12.43 7.84 4.10
CA GLY A 90 11.24 7.25 3.51
C GLY A 90 10.18 6.81 4.52
N LEU A 91 10.43 6.95 5.83
CA LEU A 91 9.47 6.66 6.90
C LEU A 91 8.32 7.70 6.91
N PRO A 92 7.06 7.32 6.64
CA PRO A 92 5.91 8.22 6.81
C PRO A 92 5.53 8.39 8.28
N ALA A 93 4.76 9.43 8.59
CA ALA A 93 4.09 9.56 9.88
C ALA A 93 2.84 8.67 9.94
N ALA A 94 2.49 8.18 11.14
CA ALA A 94 1.28 7.37 11.32
C ALA A 94 -0.02 8.20 11.24
N PHE A 95 0.08 9.51 11.38
CA PHE A 95 -1.02 10.45 11.20
C PHE A 95 -0.48 11.73 10.56
N SER A 96 -1.29 12.39 9.75
CA SER A 96 -0.88 13.62 9.05
C SER A 96 -1.98 14.70 9.06
N PRO A 97 -1.65 15.99 9.31
CA PRO A 97 -0.34 16.51 9.68
C PRO A 97 0.22 15.98 10.99
N ASP A 98 1.52 15.71 10.98
CA ASP A 98 2.25 15.15 12.10
C ASP A 98 2.59 16.22 13.16
N SER A 99 1.81 16.23 14.24
CA SER A 99 2.07 17.08 15.41
C SER A 99 3.34 16.68 16.17
N ALA A 100 3.82 15.44 16.04
CA ALA A 100 5.03 14.95 16.70
C ALA A 100 6.32 15.33 15.94
N ARG A 101 6.19 15.86 14.71
CA ARG A 101 7.27 16.35 13.84
C ARG A 101 8.43 15.35 13.72
N ILE A 102 8.12 14.08 13.53
CA ILE A 102 9.08 12.96 13.55
C ILE A 102 10.19 13.13 12.52
N ARG A 103 9.92 13.84 11.42
CA ARG A 103 10.91 14.24 10.40
C ARG A 103 12.06 15.03 11.00
N HIS A 104 11.78 15.89 11.98
CA HIS A 104 12.79 16.74 12.64
C HIS A 104 13.28 16.17 13.99
N HIS A 105 12.68 15.06 14.45
CA HIS A 105 12.96 14.45 15.75
C HIS A 105 13.21 12.95 15.60
N PRO A 106 14.42 12.53 15.16
CA PRO A 106 14.73 11.12 14.90
C PRO A 106 14.66 10.20 16.12
N GLY A 107 14.74 10.74 17.34
CA GLY A 107 14.54 9.98 18.58
C GLY A 107 13.08 9.85 19.03
N ASN A 108 12.11 10.38 18.28
CA ASN A 108 10.71 10.35 18.69
C ASN A 108 10.14 8.92 18.60
N PRO A 109 9.58 8.36 19.69
CA PRO A 109 9.06 6.99 19.69
C PRO A 109 7.88 6.77 18.72
N SER A 110 7.14 7.82 18.35
CA SER A 110 6.04 7.74 17.39
C SER A 110 6.48 7.30 15.99
N ARG A 111 7.79 7.37 15.67
CA ARG A 111 8.38 6.83 14.42
C ARG A 111 8.07 5.34 14.23
N VAL A 112 7.97 4.57 15.31
CA VAL A 112 7.68 3.13 15.24
C VAL A 112 6.32 2.86 14.61
N MET A 113 5.32 3.70 14.91
CA MET A 113 3.96 3.55 14.40
C MET A 113 3.91 3.80 12.89
N GLY A 114 4.57 4.86 12.41
CA GLY A 114 4.58 5.20 10.98
C GLY A 114 5.23 4.13 10.12
N GLY A 115 6.23 3.42 10.66
CA GLY A 115 6.95 2.36 9.97
C GLY A 115 6.26 1.00 9.98
N SER A 116 5.09 0.90 10.61
CA SER A 116 4.34 -0.36 10.68
C SER A 116 3.48 -0.58 9.45
N ALA A 117 3.39 -1.85 9.03
CA ALA A 117 2.48 -2.27 7.96
C ALA A 117 1.04 -1.87 8.32
N GLY A 118 0.31 -1.36 7.33
CA GLY A 118 -1.01 -0.79 7.49
C GLY A 118 -1.03 0.71 7.79
N TRP A 119 -0.06 1.27 8.52
CA TRP A 119 0.00 2.72 8.73
C TRP A 119 0.79 3.42 7.62
N GLY A 120 2.00 2.93 7.32
CA GLY A 120 2.84 3.52 6.28
C GLY A 120 2.34 3.26 4.86
N ASP A 121 1.61 2.15 4.66
CA ASP A 121 1.08 1.73 3.35
C ASP A 121 0.07 2.72 2.76
N ALA A 122 -0.51 3.58 3.59
CA ALA A 122 -1.38 4.67 3.16
C ALA A 122 -0.69 5.60 2.14
N THR A 123 0.64 5.75 2.24
CA THR A 123 1.48 6.52 1.31
C THR A 123 1.36 6.01 -0.13
N VAL A 124 1.05 4.72 -0.31
CA VAL A 124 0.89 4.05 -1.61
C VAL A 124 -0.58 3.80 -1.95
N LEU A 125 -1.33 3.27 -0.99
CA LEU A 125 -2.70 2.81 -1.23
C LEU A 125 -3.69 3.95 -1.44
N VAL A 126 -3.51 5.09 -0.75
CA VAL A 126 -4.43 6.22 -0.90
C VAL A 126 -4.25 6.92 -2.25
N PRO A 127 -3.03 7.30 -2.71
CA PRO A 127 -2.86 7.86 -4.05
C PRO A 127 -3.39 6.93 -5.15
N TRP A 128 -3.14 5.61 -5.02
CA TRP A 128 -3.66 4.62 -5.96
C TRP A 128 -5.19 4.59 -5.99
N ALA A 129 -5.85 4.55 -4.83
CA ALA A 129 -7.32 4.54 -4.76
C ALA A 129 -7.95 5.81 -5.36
N ILE A 130 -7.33 6.98 -5.18
CA ILE A 130 -7.80 8.22 -5.79
C ILE A 130 -7.55 8.23 -7.30
N TYR A 131 -6.41 7.73 -7.76
CA TYR A 131 -6.15 7.52 -9.18
C TYR A 131 -7.19 6.58 -9.82
N GLU A 132 -7.52 5.46 -9.19
CA GLU A 132 -8.53 4.53 -9.71
C GLU A 132 -9.94 5.16 -9.76
N ALA A 133 -10.30 5.95 -8.75
CA ALA A 133 -11.63 6.54 -8.65
C ALA A 133 -11.84 7.76 -9.57
N TYR A 134 -10.78 8.55 -9.81
CA TYR A 134 -10.89 9.85 -10.50
C TYR A 134 -10.03 9.97 -11.77
N GLY A 135 -9.13 9.03 -12.04
CA GLY A 135 -8.20 9.08 -13.18
C GLY A 135 -7.10 10.14 -13.06
N ASP A 136 -6.83 10.64 -11.84
CA ASP A 136 -5.87 11.72 -11.59
C ASP A 136 -4.42 11.21 -11.65
N THR A 137 -3.86 11.22 -12.86
CA THR A 137 -2.47 10.85 -13.13
C THR A 137 -1.46 11.85 -12.56
N GLU A 138 -1.84 13.12 -12.41
CA GLU A 138 -0.96 14.15 -11.84
C GLU A 138 -0.73 13.92 -10.35
N LEU A 139 -1.78 13.58 -9.59
CA LEU A 139 -1.65 13.22 -8.17
C LEU A 139 -0.73 12.03 -7.99
N LEU A 140 -0.84 11.03 -8.87
CA LEU A 140 0.01 9.84 -8.82
C LEU A 140 1.47 10.21 -9.10
N ALA A 141 1.73 11.07 -10.09
CA ALA A 141 3.07 11.57 -10.40
C ALA A 141 3.67 12.40 -9.25
N GLU A 142 2.89 13.28 -8.61
CA GLU A 142 3.30 14.04 -7.42
C GLU A 142 3.65 13.14 -6.23
N SER A 143 2.96 12.00 -6.11
CA SER A 143 3.13 11.06 -5.00
C SER A 143 4.20 10.02 -5.26
N TRP A 144 4.65 9.85 -6.50
CA TRP A 144 5.47 8.72 -6.92
C TRP A 144 6.76 8.57 -6.11
N ASP A 145 7.51 9.67 -5.92
CA ASP A 145 8.74 9.66 -5.11
C ASP A 145 8.48 9.22 -3.66
N SER A 146 7.44 9.76 -3.05
CA SER A 146 7.01 9.42 -1.69
C SER A 146 6.63 7.94 -1.56
N MET A 147 5.89 7.43 -2.54
CA MET A 147 5.49 6.02 -2.65
C MET A 147 6.71 5.10 -2.74
N THR A 148 7.65 5.40 -3.64
CA THR A 148 8.84 4.56 -3.82
C THR A 148 9.74 4.55 -2.59
N ARG A 149 9.92 5.71 -1.94
CA ARG A 149 10.74 5.82 -0.73
C ARG A 149 10.15 5.05 0.45
N TRP A 150 8.83 4.99 0.57
CA TRP A 150 8.17 4.12 1.56
C TRP A 150 8.46 2.64 1.28
N VAL A 151 8.30 2.20 0.03
CA VAL A 151 8.55 0.80 -0.35
C VAL A 151 10.00 0.41 -0.12
N ASP A 152 10.95 1.28 -0.46
CA ASP A 152 12.38 1.06 -0.22
C ASP A 152 12.70 0.98 1.28
N TYR A 153 12.11 1.86 2.09
CA TYR A 153 12.23 1.82 3.55
C TYR A 153 11.69 0.50 4.13
N ALA A 154 10.48 0.09 3.73
CA ALA A 154 9.86 -1.16 4.17
C ALA A 154 10.70 -2.39 3.75
N LEU A 155 11.24 -2.39 2.53
CA LEU A 155 12.13 -3.44 2.03
C LEU A 155 13.44 -3.50 2.83
N HIS A 156 14.02 -2.36 3.18
CA HIS A 156 15.19 -2.29 4.04
C HIS A 156 14.92 -2.89 5.43
N LEU A 157 13.79 -2.54 6.05
CA LEU A 157 13.37 -3.11 7.32
C LEU A 157 13.16 -4.63 7.25
N ALA A 158 12.51 -5.12 6.18
CA ALA A 158 12.29 -6.56 5.99
C ALA A 158 13.62 -7.32 5.85
N LYS A 159 14.57 -6.79 5.08
CA LYS A 159 15.90 -7.39 4.91
C LYS A 159 16.67 -7.44 6.22
N THR A 160 16.71 -6.33 6.96
CA THR A 160 17.44 -6.25 8.24
C THR A 160 16.82 -7.15 9.31
N ALA A 161 15.49 -7.25 9.36
CA ALA A 161 14.78 -8.19 10.23
C ALA A 161 15.08 -9.66 9.86
N ALA A 162 15.13 -10.00 8.57
CA ALA A 162 15.47 -11.34 8.11
C ALA A 162 16.92 -11.74 8.43
N THR A 163 17.85 -10.78 8.49
CA THR A 163 19.26 -11.03 8.83
C THR A 163 19.55 -11.09 10.33
N ARG A 164 18.58 -10.76 11.20
CA ARG A 164 18.78 -10.82 12.66
C ARG A 164 19.01 -12.28 13.13
N PRO A 165 20.00 -12.53 14.00
CA PRO A 165 20.21 -13.84 14.61
C PRO A 165 18.92 -14.40 15.21
N GLY A 166 18.50 -15.58 14.77
CA GLY A 166 17.25 -16.21 15.23
C GLY A 166 15.99 -15.67 14.55
N SER A 167 16.10 -15.08 13.36
CA SER A 167 14.91 -14.80 12.54
C SER A 167 14.26 -16.11 12.06
N PRO A 168 12.92 -16.13 11.81
CA PRO A 168 12.27 -17.29 11.19
C PRO A 168 12.93 -17.69 9.86
N ALA A 169 13.36 -16.70 9.06
CA ALA A 169 14.02 -16.92 7.79
C ALA A 169 15.39 -17.61 7.93
N GLN A 170 16.13 -17.37 9.02
CA GLN A 170 17.34 -18.12 9.35
C GLN A 170 17.02 -19.52 9.86
N ARG A 171 15.98 -19.69 10.69
CA ARG A 171 15.56 -21.01 11.22
C ARG A 171 15.22 -22.01 10.12
N HIS A 172 14.56 -21.58 9.04
CA HIS A 172 14.23 -22.45 7.91
C HIS A 172 15.42 -22.78 6.99
N ARG A 173 16.55 -22.08 7.13
CA ARG A 173 17.77 -22.35 6.35
C ARG A 173 18.77 -23.26 7.06
N SER A 174 18.65 -23.45 8.37
CA SER A 174 19.45 -24.43 9.09
C SER A 174 18.97 -25.83 8.71
N PRO A 175 19.80 -26.68 8.06
CA PRO A 175 19.49 -28.10 7.96
C PRO A 175 19.37 -28.60 9.40
N THR A 176 18.26 -29.23 9.74
CA THR A 176 18.12 -29.92 11.02
C THR A 176 19.14 -31.05 11.07
N SER A 177 20.35 -30.79 11.57
CA SER A 177 21.31 -31.82 11.94
C SER A 177 20.84 -32.45 13.26
N SER A 178 19.78 -33.24 13.21
CA SER A 178 19.44 -34.17 14.28
C SER A 178 20.22 -35.47 14.06
N THR A 179 21.48 -35.48 14.50
CA THR A 179 22.17 -36.74 14.81
C THR A 179 22.46 -36.69 16.30
N SER A 180 21.44 -37.03 17.09
CA SER A 180 21.64 -37.42 18.48
C SER A 180 22.35 -38.77 18.45
N GLY A 181 23.62 -38.78 18.85
CA GLY A 181 24.39 -40.01 19.04
C GLY A 181 23.84 -40.82 20.21
N MET A 182 23.36 -42.03 19.91
CA MET A 182 23.17 -43.11 20.89
C MET A 182 24.27 -44.16 20.62
N PRO A 183 24.94 -44.71 21.65
CA PRO A 183 26.00 -45.71 21.46
C PRO A 183 25.41 -47.07 21.04
N PRO A 184 26.20 -47.95 20.40
CA PRO A 184 25.69 -49.15 19.76
C PRO A 184 25.41 -50.27 20.78
N SER A 185 24.22 -50.86 20.72
CA SER A 185 23.92 -52.19 21.27
C SER A 185 23.74 -53.18 20.12
N THR A 186 24.42 -54.32 20.23
CA THR A 186 24.58 -55.40 19.25
C THR A 186 23.35 -56.27 19.02
N THR A 187 23.32 -56.91 17.82
CA THR A 187 22.58 -58.12 17.38
C THR A 187 21.04 -58.01 17.29
N GLU A 188 20.31 -58.47 16.28
CA GLU A 188 20.50 -59.55 15.29
C GLU A 188 19.49 -59.43 14.11
N ASN A 189 19.64 -60.28 13.09
CA ASN A 189 19.03 -60.31 11.75
C ASN A 189 17.49 -60.40 11.63
N GLY A 190 16.96 -59.92 10.48
CA GLY A 190 15.67 -60.40 9.94
C GLY A 190 15.00 -59.56 8.84
N SER A 191 15.25 -59.91 7.57
CA SER A 191 14.33 -59.88 6.40
C SER A 191 13.59 -58.61 5.93
N SER A 192 13.87 -58.21 4.68
CA SER A 192 13.07 -57.36 3.76
C SER A 192 11.91 -58.17 3.12
N PRO A 193 10.91 -57.63 2.33
CA PRO A 193 10.92 -56.35 1.60
C PRO A 193 9.57 -55.56 1.50
N ASN A 194 9.66 -54.31 1.00
CA ASN A 194 8.94 -53.77 -0.19
C ASN A 194 8.23 -52.39 -0.06
N ALA A 195 8.54 -51.53 -1.05
CA ALA A 195 7.77 -50.46 -1.71
C ALA A 195 7.20 -49.24 -0.93
N ALA A 196 7.68 -48.03 -1.26
CA ALA A 196 7.03 -47.11 -2.22
C ALA A 196 7.69 -45.71 -2.19
N GLY A 197 7.81 -45.10 -3.36
CA GLY A 197 8.65 -43.94 -3.64
C GLY A 197 8.21 -42.62 -2.99
N GLN A 198 9.22 -41.86 -2.57
CA GLN A 198 9.08 -40.46 -2.18
C GLN A 198 8.88 -39.60 -3.43
N THR A 199 7.78 -38.84 -3.48
CA THR A 199 7.64 -37.69 -4.38
C THR A 199 7.46 -36.45 -3.50
N GLY A 200 8.51 -35.62 -3.43
CA GLY A 200 8.42 -34.31 -2.82
C GLY A 200 7.70 -33.32 -3.76
N PRO A 201 6.98 -32.31 -3.26
CA PRO A 201 6.31 -31.34 -4.11
C PRO A 201 7.35 -30.49 -4.87
N SER A 202 7.20 -30.43 -6.19
CA SER A 202 8.04 -29.62 -7.07
C SER A 202 7.82 -28.13 -6.81
N SER A 203 8.90 -27.40 -6.52
CA SER A 203 8.89 -25.95 -6.44
C SER A 203 8.82 -25.35 -7.85
N THR A 204 7.63 -24.92 -8.27
CA THR A 204 7.47 -24.11 -9.48
C THR A 204 7.90 -22.67 -9.19
N PRO A 205 8.88 -22.09 -9.92
CA PRO A 205 9.26 -20.70 -9.74
C PRO A 205 8.25 -19.73 -10.37
N TRP A 206 8.07 -18.57 -9.73
CA TRP A 206 7.21 -17.48 -10.21
C TRP A 206 7.66 -16.92 -11.57
N PRO A 207 6.72 -16.46 -12.43
CA PRO A 207 7.05 -15.87 -13.72
C PRO A 207 7.82 -14.55 -13.56
N LYS A 208 8.92 -14.41 -14.32
CA LYS A 208 9.74 -13.20 -14.36
C LYS A 208 9.04 -12.10 -15.16
N ILE A 209 9.03 -10.89 -14.61
CA ILE A 209 8.52 -9.68 -15.25
C ILE A 209 9.51 -9.22 -16.33
N PRO A 210 9.09 -8.95 -17.57
CA PRO A 210 9.98 -8.45 -18.62
C PRO A 210 10.35 -6.98 -18.38
N THR A 211 11.64 -6.69 -18.52
CA THR A 211 12.18 -5.32 -18.53
C THR A 211 11.87 -4.63 -19.87
N PRO A 212 11.49 -3.35 -19.88
CA PRO A 212 11.27 -2.60 -21.12
C PRO A 212 12.59 -2.37 -21.87
N THR A 213 12.48 -2.29 -23.20
CA THR A 213 13.56 -1.97 -24.15
C THR A 213 13.65 -0.47 -24.38
#